data_AF-A0A238L8P4-F1
#
_entry.id   AF-A0A238L8P4-F1
#
_cell.length_a   1.000
_cell.length_b   1.000
_cell.length_c   1.000
_cell.angle_alpha   90.00
_cell.angle_beta   90.00
_cell.angle_gamma   90.00
#
_symmetry.space_group_name_H-M   'P 1'
#
loop_
_entity.id
_entity.type
_entity.pdbx_description
1 polymer ?
#
loop_
_entity_poly.entity_id
_entity_poly.type
_entity_poly.pdbx_seq_one_letter_code
_entity_poly.pdbx_strand_id
1 'polypeptide(L)'
;MARALTESGYPIQARQFRILCKAHLVQWAYVRRGMGVGLMMDEIALADPEIARAAPYFSVPVPMWLFAHREVRISCRVRAVINTLAEALSRPPGPVA
;
A
#
# COMPACT_ATOMS: atom_id res chain seq x y z
N MET A 1 13.42 2.44 -1.46
CA MET A 1 12.46 3.51 -1.13
C MET A 1 12.99 4.89 -1.51
N ALA A 2 14.03 5.42 -0.84
CA ALA A 2 14.57 6.76 -1.11
C ALA A 2 14.74 7.09 -2.61
N ARG A 3 15.48 6.24 -3.34
CA ARG A 3 15.69 6.39 -4.78
C ARG A 3 14.39 6.48 -5.59
N ALA A 4 13.45 5.56 -5.35
CA ALA A 4 12.17 5.53 -6.07
C ALA A 4 11.33 6.80 -5.83
N LEU A 5 11.38 7.36 -4.61
CA LEU A 5 10.70 8.62 -4.29
C LEU A 5 11.37 9.83 -4.95
N THR A 6 12.71 9.84 -5.00
CA THR A 6 13.46 10.86 -5.75
C THR A 6 13.14 10.81 -7.24
N GLU A 7 13.10 9.62 -7.84
CA GLU A 7 12.72 9.41 -9.24
C GLU A 7 11.26 9.81 -9.51
N SER A 8 10.39 9.74 -8.49
CA SER A 8 8.99 10.18 -8.56
C SER A 8 8.80 11.68 -8.30
N GLY A 9 9.88 12.46 -8.21
CA GLY A 9 9.84 13.92 -8.05
C GLY A 9 9.86 14.42 -6.61
N TYR A 10 10.01 13.54 -5.60
CA TYR A 10 10.08 13.94 -4.20
C TYR A 10 11.55 13.98 -3.72
N PRO A 11 12.10 15.17 -3.36
CA PRO A 11 13.52 15.32 -3.04
C PRO A 11 13.86 14.77 -1.65
N ILE A 12 13.87 13.45 -1.51
CA ILE A 12 14.15 12.74 -0.27
C ILE A 12 15.52 12.06 -0.35
N GLN A 13 16.30 12.15 0.73
CA GLN A 13 17.61 11.53 0.87
C GLN A 13 17.54 10.30 1.76
N ALA A 14 18.40 9.32 1.49
CA ALA A 14 18.44 8.07 2.26
C ALA A 14 18.62 8.30 3.78
N ARG A 15 19.38 9.33 4.18
CA ARG A 15 19.59 9.68 5.60
C ARG A 15 18.33 10.11 6.35
N GLN A 16 17.27 10.50 5.66
CA GLN A 16 15.99 10.88 6.28
C GLN A 16 15.19 9.65 6.76
N PHE A 17 15.55 8.44 6.29
CA PHE A 17 14.95 7.18 6.76
C PHE A 17 15.68 6.70 8.01
N ARG A 18 15.28 7.20 9.18
CA ARG A 18 15.94 6.90 10.47
C ARG A 18 15.58 5.53 11.05
N ILE A 19 14.41 5.00 10.71
CA ILE A 19 13.90 3.71 11.17
C ILE A 19 13.65 2.83 9.96
N LEU A 20 14.22 1.63 9.97
CA LEU A 20 14.10 0.65 8.90
C LEU A 20 13.65 -0.69 9.48
N CYS A 21 12.69 -1.33 8.84
CA CYS A 21 12.27 -2.68 9.17
C CYS A 21 11.83 -3.44 7.92
N LYS A 22 11.85 -4.77 7.99
CA LYS A 22 11.51 -5.65 6.86
C LYS A 22 10.03 -5.99 6.78
N ALA A 23 9.26 -5.70 7.84
CA ALA A 23 7.84 -5.99 7.91
C ALA A 23 7.03 -4.69 7.93
N HIS A 24 6.06 -4.58 7.02
CA HIS A 24 5.20 -3.40 6.90
C HIS A 24 4.31 -3.21 8.13
N LEU A 25 3.81 -4.29 8.73
CA LEU A 25 3.04 -4.23 10.00
C LEU A 25 3.85 -3.61 11.15
N VAL A 26 5.15 -3.90 11.23
CA VAL A 26 6.05 -3.30 12.23
C VAL A 26 6.26 -1.81 11.93
N GLN A 27 6.45 -1.46 10.65
CA GLN A 27 6.54 -0.06 10.23
C GLN A 27 5.27 0.72 10.61
N TRP A 28 4.08 0.15 10.41
CA TRP A 28 2.81 0.77 10.79
C TRP A 28 2.66 0.94 12.30
N ALA A 29 3.05 -0.08 13.07
CA ALA A 29 3.04 -0.02 14.53
C ALA A 29 3.97 1.08 15.09
N TYR A 30 5.05 1.43 14.39
CA TYR A 30 5.89 2.59 14.73
C TYR A 30 5.19 3.92 14.43
N VAL A 31 4.49 4.03 13.29
CA VAL A 31 3.73 5.24 12.93
C VAL A 31 2.63 5.51 13.96
N ARG A 32 1.84 4.49 14.33
CA ARG A 32 0.82 4.62 15.39
C ARG A 32 1.36 5.02 16.75
N ARG A 33 2.63 4.71 17.04
CA ARG A 33 3.32 5.12 18.26
C ARG A 33 3.98 6.50 18.15
N GLY A 34 3.75 7.24 17.06
CA GLY A 34 4.32 8.57 16.86
C GLY A 34 5.82 8.58 16.54
N MET A 35 6.41 7.44 16.17
CA MET A 35 7.86 7.33 15.91
C MET A 35 8.27 7.90 14.54
N GLY A 36 7.32 8.37 13.73
CA GLY A 36 7.57 8.99 12.44
C GLY A 36 6.36 8.92 11.49
N VAL A 37 6.57 9.35 10.24
CA VAL A 37 5.59 9.23 9.16
C VAL A 37 5.85 7.98 8.32
N GLY A 38 4.79 7.41 7.75
CA GLY A 38 4.87 6.19 6.96
C GLY A 38 3.93 6.20 5.77
N LEU A 39 4.17 5.28 4.83
CA LEU A 39 3.31 5.06 3.68
C LEU A 39 2.34 3.91 3.98
N MET A 40 1.06 4.14 3.74
CA MET A 40 -0.02 3.19 3.95
C MET A 40 -1.07 3.38 2.86
N MET A 41 -1.80 2.30 2.54
CA MET A 41 -2.95 2.40 1.64
C MET A 41 -4.01 3.30 2.26
N ASP A 42 -4.61 4.18 1.46
CA ASP A 42 -5.57 5.18 1.91
C ASP A 42 -6.70 4.58 2.75
N GLU A 43 -7.26 3.46 2.31
CA GLU A 43 -8.29 2.69 3.02
C GLU A 43 -7.90 2.35 4.46
N ILE A 44 -6.70 1.82 4.63
CA ILE A 44 -6.20 1.34 5.93
C ILE A 44 -5.89 2.53 6.83
N ALA A 45 -5.31 3.60 6.26
CA ALA A 45 -4.96 4.79 7.02
C ALA A 45 -6.20 5.60 7.45
N LEU A 46 -7.21 5.73 6.59
CA LEU A 46 -8.45 6.47 6.88
C LEU A 46 -9.35 5.74 7.86
N ALA A 47 -9.25 4.40 7.96
CA ALA A 47 -9.98 3.61 8.92
C ALA A 47 -9.40 3.68 10.36
N ASP A 48 -8.16 4.14 10.52
CA ASP A 48 -7.50 4.23 11.83
C ASP A 48 -7.69 5.64 12.43
N PRO A 49 -8.52 5.82 13.47
CA PRO A 49 -8.83 7.15 14.02
C PRO A 49 -7.64 7.82 14.71
N GLU A 50 -6.59 7.06 15.05
CA GLU A 50 -5.38 7.61 15.66
C GLU A 50 -4.40 8.17 14.61
N ILE A 51 -4.70 8.00 13.32
CA ILE A 51 -3.84 8.41 12.22
C ILE A 51 -4.44 9.58 11.44
N ALA A 52 -3.57 10.49 11.03
CA ALA A 52 -3.90 11.60 10.15
C ALA A 52 -2.99 11.62 8.92
N ARG A 53 -3.53 12.08 7.78
CA ARG A 53 -2.77 12.25 6.54
C ARG A 53 -1.82 13.44 6.65
N ALA A 54 -0.52 13.18 6.76
CA ALA A 54 0.50 14.22 6.96
C ALA A 54 0.89 14.98 5.67
N ALA A 55 0.77 14.37 4.49
CA ALA A 55 1.18 14.97 3.21
C ALA A 55 0.11 14.77 2.13
N PRO A 56 -0.96 15.59 2.11
CA PRO A 56 -2.07 15.43 1.15
C PRO A 56 -1.69 15.60 -0.32
N TYR A 57 -0.59 16.29 -0.59
CA TYR A 57 -0.03 16.53 -1.93
C TYR A 57 0.88 15.38 -2.41
N PHE A 58 1.10 14.36 -1.57
CA PHE A 58 1.99 13.25 -1.85
C PHE A 58 1.18 11.98 -2.11
N SER A 59 1.37 11.36 -3.27
CA SER A 59 0.83 10.03 -3.59
C SER A 59 1.84 9.21 -4.37
N VAL A 60 1.90 7.93 -4.07
CA VAL A 60 2.75 6.95 -4.76
C VAL A 60 1.86 5.81 -5.24
N PRO A 61 1.51 5.74 -6.54
CA PRO A 61 0.70 4.67 -7.07
C PRO A 61 1.50 3.36 -7.01
N VAL A 62 1.01 2.40 -6.23
CA VAL A 62 1.57 1.05 -6.17
C VAL A 62 0.66 0.13 -6.99
N PRO A 63 1.09 -0.34 -8.17
CA PRO A 63 0.30 -1.27 -8.95
C PRO A 63 0.04 -2.58 -8.19
N MET A 64 -1.19 -3.09 -8.32
CA MET A 64 -1.61 -4.39 -7.78
C MET A 64 -1.83 -5.37 -8.93
N TRP A 65 -1.36 -6.60 -8.77
CA TRP A 65 -1.53 -7.65 -9.78
C TRP A 65 -2.13 -8.91 -9.17
N LEU A 66 -3.03 -9.53 -9.93
CA LEU A 66 -3.48 -10.89 -9.66
C LEU A 66 -2.63 -11.85 -10.50
N PHE A 67 -1.94 -12.76 -9.83
CA PHE A 67 -1.08 -13.74 -10.48
C PHE A 67 -1.45 -15.16 -10.04
N ALA A 68 -1.41 -16.09 -11.00
CA ALA A 68 -1.56 -17.52 -10.74
C ALA A 68 -0.62 -18.28 -11.68
N HIS A 69 -0.12 -19.43 -11.22
CA HIS A 69 0.67 -20.33 -12.07
C HIS A 69 -0.10 -20.69 -13.33
N ARG A 70 0.60 -20.80 -14.46
CA ARG A 70 0.00 -21.01 -15.80
C ARG A 70 -0.96 -22.19 -15.84
N GLU A 71 -0.58 -23.30 -15.24
CA GLU A 71 -1.37 -24.55 -15.18
C GLU A 71 -2.57 -24.44 -14.25
N VAL A 72 -2.53 -23.54 -13.27
CA VAL A 72 -3.63 -23.31 -12.33
C VAL A 72 -4.69 -22.37 -12.94
N ARG A 73 -4.28 -21.49 -13.87
CA ARG A 73 -5.15 -20.50 -14.53
C ARG A 73 -6.25 -21.13 -15.41
N ILE A 74 -6.08 -22.38 -15.85
CA ILE A 74 -7.09 -23.11 -16.63
C ILE A 74 -8.25 -23.63 -15.77
N SER A 75 -8.07 -23.76 -14.45
CA SER A 75 -9.12 -24.22 -13.53
C SER A 75 -10.29 -23.24 -13.48
N CYS A 76 -11.52 -23.73 -13.70
CA CYS A 76 -12.73 -22.92 -13.61
C CYS A 76 -12.89 -22.25 -12.23
N ARG A 77 -12.54 -22.96 -11.15
CA ARG A 77 -12.62 -22.42 -9.78
C ARG A 77 -11.68 -21.24 -9.58
N VAL A 78 -10.44 -21.37 -10.04
CA VAL A 78 -9.43 -20.31 -9.92
C VAL A 78 -9.81 -19.11 -10.79
N ARG A 79 -10.29 -19.35 -12.01
CA ARG A 79 -10.77 -18.29 -12.90
C ARG A 79 -11.94 -17.52 -12.29
N ALA A 80 -12.88 -18.21 -11.65
CA ALA A 80 -13.97 -17.56 -10.94
C ALA A 80 -13.44 -16.62 -9.86
N VAL A 81 -12.54 -17.10 -8.98
CA VAL A 81 -11.94 -16.26 -7.93
C VAL A 81 -11.17 -15.08 -8.49
N ILE A 82 -10.31 -15.30 -9.49
CA ILE A 82 -9.54 -14.21 -10.12
C ILE A 82 -10.47 -13.16 -10.72
N ASN A 83 -11.52 -13.57 -11.43
CA ASN A 83 -12.47 -12.63 -12.03
C ASN A 83 -13.19 -11.82 -10.95
N THR A 84 -13.66 -12.47 -9.87
CA THR A 84 -14.30 -11.78 -8.74
C THR A 84 -13.36 -10.81 -8.05
N LEU A 85 -12.11 -11.21 -7.79
CA LEU A 85 -11.10 -10.33 -7.21
C LEU A 85 -10.76 -9.16 -8.14
N ALA A 86 -10.61 -9.41 -9.44
CA ALA A 86 -10.31 -8.37 -10.42
C ALA A 86 -11.42 -7.32 -10.44
N GLU A 87 -12.68 -7.75 -10.44
CA GLU A 87 -13.82 -6.84 -10.40
C GLU A 87 -13.87 -6.05 -9.07
N ALA A 88 -13.72 -6.72 -7.94
CA ALA A 88 -13.80 -6.09 -6.62
C ALA A 88 -12.65 -5.07 -6.42
N LEU A 89 -11.42 -5.42 -6.79
CA LEU A 89 -10.23 -4.60 -6.60
C LEU A 89 -10.03 -3.51 -7.67
N SER A 90 -10.76 -3.57 -8.79
CA SER A 90 -10.74 -2.48 -9.79
C SER A 90 -11.62 -1.29 -9.38
N ARG A 91 -12.51 -1.48 -8.41
CA ARG A 91 -13.35 -0.40 -7.89
C ARG A 91 -12.48 0.48 -6.99
N PRO A 92 -12.55 1.82 -7.10
CA PRO A 92 -11.93 2.67 -6.12
C PRO A 92 -12.52 2.31 -4.74
N PRO A 93 -11.70 2.29 -3.69
CA PRO A 93 -12.20 1.95 -2.39
C PRO A 93 -13.39 2.79 -1.96
N GLY A 94 -14.45 2.10 -1.54
CA GLY A 94 -15.55 2.73 -0.84
C GLY A 94 -15.10 3.26 0.52
N PRO A 95 -15.88 4.16 1.15
CA PRO A 95 -15.63 4.56 2.52
C PRO A 95 -15.61 3.32 3.42
N VAL A 96 -14.57 3.20 4.25
CA VAL A 96 -14.53 2.17 5.29
C VAL A 96 -15.60 2.52 6.32
N ALA A 97 -16.55 1.60 6.54
CA ALA A 97 -17.65 1.73 7.50
C ALA A 97 -17.17 1.57 8.94
#